data_AF-A0A1Q3H3L3-F1
#
_entry.id   AF-A0A1Q3H3L3-F1
#
_cell.length_a   1.000
_cell.length_b   1.000
_cell.length_c   1.000
_cell.angle_alpha   90.00
_cell.angle_beta   90.00
_cell.angle_gamma   90.00
#
_symmetry.space_group_name_H-M   'P 1'
#
loop_
_entity.id
_entity.type
_entity.pdbx_description
1 polymer ?
#
loop_
_entity_poly.entity_id
_entity_poly.type
_entity_poly.pdbx_seq_one_letter_code
_entity_poly.pdbx_strand_id
1 'polypeptide(L)'
;MPTKYFLLFGTPATDIKRVKSDLEEKLNIRFDERDSAYSGIYYMHRSANTDMVRVETNYQEWDQDWIMPDFKHYQILISFSTNSNNQKDIDLFISSVLSSSDKLKLLKNEKS
;
A
#
# COMPACT_ATOMS: atom_id res chain seq x y z
N MET A 1 -0.51 7.12 -18.44
CA MET A 1 -1.09 8.37 -17.93
C MET A 1 -0.36 8.72 -16.64
N PRO A 2 -0.05 10.00 -16.37
CA PRO A 2 0.66 10.37 -15.15
C PRO A 2 -0.23 10.16 -13.92
N THR A 3 0.30 9.46 -12.92
CA THR A 3 -0.27 9.38 -11.57
C THR A 3 -0.51 10.78 -11.04
N LYS A 4 -1.72 11.06 -10.57
CA LYS A 4 -2.08 12.40 -10.05
C LYS A 4 -2.08 12.48 -8.54
N TYR A 5 -2.20 11.33 -7.88
CA TYR A 5 -2.23 11.25 -6.44
C TYR A 5 -1.52 10.00 -5.97
N PHE A 6 -0.68 10.15 -4.96
CA PHE A 6 0.07 9.07 -4.33
C PHE A 6 -0.07 9.15 -2.81
N LEU A 7 -0.48 8.04 -2.21
CA LEU A 7 -0.54 7.84 -0.78
C LEU A 7 0.39 6.71 -0.38
N LEU A 8 1.06 6.89 0.75
CA LEU A 8 1.86 5.83 1.38
C LEU A 8 1.44 5.68 2.83
N PHE A 9 1.15 4.45 3.23
CA PHE A 9 0.91 4.06 4.61
C PHE A 9 1.95 3.06 5.07
N GLY A 10 2.18 3.00 6.37
CA GLY A 10 3.03 1.99 6.99
C GLY A 10 2.38 1.38 8.22
N THR A 11 2.70 0.10 8.48
CA THR A 11 2.37 -0.61 9.71
C THR A 11 3.60 -1.31 10.30
N PRO A 12 3.75 -1.37 11.64
CA PRO A 12 4.77 -2.18 12.28
C PRO A 12 4.45 -3.69 12.25
N ALA A 13 3.27 -4.10 11.75
CA ALA A 13 2.93 -5.51 11.58
C ALA A 13 3.94 -6.20 10.65
N THR A 14 4.25 -7.46 10.95
CA THR A 14 5.22 -8.27 10.20
C THR A 14 4.57 -9.30 9.29
N ASP A 15 3.29 -9.61 9.50
CA ASP A 15 2.55 -10.58 8.70
C ASP A 15 1.84 -9.89 7.53
N ILE A 16 2.48 -9.91 6.36
CA ILE A 16 1.95 -9.33 5.14
C ILE A 16 0.68 -10.01 4.64
N LYS A 17 0.49 -11.30 4.90
CA LYS A 17 -0.72 -12.04 4.48
C LYS A 17 -1.93 -11.60 5.29
N ARG A 18 -1.72 -11.35 6.59
CA ARG A 18 -2.74 -10.76 7.46
C ARG A 18 -3.11 -9.35 7.01
N VAL A 19 -2.12 -8.46 6.84
CA VAL A 19 -2.37 -7.07 6.39
C VAL A 19 -3.11 -7.04 5.06
N LYS A 20 -2.71 -7.89 4.11
CA LYS A 20 -3.41 -8.06 2.83
C LYS A 20 -4.88 -8.46 3.05
N SER A 21 -5.13 -9.48 3.87
CA SER A 21 -6.48 -10.01 4.10
C SER A 21 -7.40 -8.98 4.76
N ASP A 22 -6.90 -8.25 5.76
CA ASP A 22 -7.63 -7.16 6.41
C ASP A 22 -7.99 -6.05 5.39
N LEU A 23 -7.06 -5.71 4.48
CA LEU A 23 -7.31 -4.72 3.43
C LEU A 23 -8.30 -5.22 2.36
N GLU A 24 -8.27 -6.49 1.99
CA GLU A 24 -9.27 -7.09 1.08
C GLU A 24 -10.68 -6.93 1.63
N GLU A 25 -10.87 -7.20 2.93
CA GLU A 25 -12.15 -7.04 3.61
C GLU A 25 -12.57 -5.57 3.67
N LYS A 26 -11.68 -4.68 4.11
CA LYS A 26 -12.00 -3.25 4.30
C LYS A 26 -12.28 -2.51 3.01
N LEU A 27 -11.56 -2.83 1.95
CA LEU A 27 -11.66 -2.15 0.66
C LEU A 27 -12.60 -2.88 -0.30
N ASN A 28 -13.07 -4.08 0.05
CA ASN A 28 -13.83 -4.97 -0.81
C ASN A 28 -13.13 -5.19 -2.16
N ILE A 29 -11.83 -5.49 -2.11
CA ILE A 29 -10.98 -5.78 -3.27
C ILE A 29 -10.33 -7.15 -3.14
N ARG A 30 -9.72 -7.62 -4.22
CA ARG A 30 -8.85 -8.81 -4.23
C ARG A 30 -7.47 -8.43 -4.74
N PHE A 31 -6.44 -8.79 -4.00
CA PHE A 31 -5.07 -8.63 -4.45
C PHE A 31 -4.62 -9.87 -5.22
N ASP A 32 -3.86 -9.65 -6.29
CA ASP A 32 -3.04 -10.68 -6.89
C ASP A 32 -1.73 -10.78 -6.13
N GLU A 33 -1.34 -12.01 -5.78
CA GLU A 33 0.03 -12.28 -5.35
C GLU A 33 0.97 -12.15 -6.55
N ARG A 34 2.09 -11.46 -6.34
CA ARG A 34 3.14 -11.27 -7.33
C ARG A 34 4.46 -11.65 -6.69
N ASP A 35 5.28 -12.37 -7.44
CA ASP A 35 6.64 -12.69 -7.06
C ASP A 35 7.60 -11.97 -8.01
N SER A 36 8.62 -11.32 -7.44
CA SER A 36 9.65 -10.60 -8.17
C SER A 36 10.99 -10.96 -7.58
N ALA A 37 11.96 -11.27 -8.43
CA ALA A 37 13.35 -11.47 -8.04
C ALA A 37 13.95 -10.27 -7.29
N TYR A 38 13.38 -9.07 -7.44
CA TYR A 38 13.84 -7.83 -6.82
C TYR A 38 13.06 -7.43 -5.58
N SER A 39 11.80 -7.87 -5.44
CA SER A 39 10.90 -7.40 -4.37
C SER A 39 10.36 -8.51 -3.46
N GLY A 40 10.73 -9.76 -3.75
CA GLY A 40 10.08 -10.93 -3.17
C GLY A 40 8.59 -10.97 -3.47
N ILE A 41 7.83 -11.55 -2.55
CA ILE A 41 6.37 -11.65 -2.63
C ILE A 41 5.75 -10.32 -2.21
N TYR A 42 4.91 -9.76 -3.08
CA TYR A 42 4.08 -8.60 -2.79
C TYR A 42 2.67 -8.81 -3.33
N TYR A 43 1.74 -7.99 -2.87
CA TYR A 43 0.34 -8.06 -3.26
C TYR A 43 -0.05 -6.79 -4.00
N MET A 44 -0.75 -6.94 -5.12
CA MET A 44 -1.17 -5.80 -5.93
C MET A 44 -2.61 -5.96 -6.40
N HIS A 45 -3.39 -4.90 -6.25
CA HIS A 45 -4.70 -4.75 -6.87
C HIS A 45 -4.65 -3.60 -7.86
N ARG A 46 -5.21 -3.80 -9.06
CA ARG A 46 -5.36 -2.75 -10.07
C ARG A 46 -6.82 -2.66 -10.49
N SER A 47 -7.42 -1.48 -10.31
CA SER A 47 -8.77 -1.19 -10.79
C SER A 47 -8.78 -0.97 -12.31
N ALA A 48 -9.94 -1.13 -12.94
CA ALA A 48 -10.12 -0.79 -14.35
C ALA A 48 -9.85 0.70 -14.63
N ASN A 49 -10.02 1.56 -13.61
CA ASN A 49 -9.80 3.00 -13.68
C ASN A 49 -8.34 3.39 -13.41
N THR A 50 -7.40 2.46 -13.54
CA THR A 50 -5.95 2.63 -13.32
C THR A 50 -5.53 2.92 -11.88
N ASP A 51 -6.45 2.83 -10.92
CA ASP A 51 -6.07 2.88 -9.51
C ASP A 51 -5.26 1.64 -9.17
N MET A 52 -4.24 1.81 -8.35
CA MET A 52 -3.38 0.72 -7.93
C MET A 52 -3.18 0.79 -6.43
N VAL A 53 -3.37 -0.35 -5.78
CA VAL A 53 -3.00 -0.57 -4.38
C VAL A 53 -1.92 -1.63 -4.37
N ARG A 54 -0.82 -1.38 -3.66
CA ARG A 54 0.28 -2.35 -3.48
C ARG A 54 0.58 -2.50 -2.00
N VAL A 55 0.79 -3.74 -1.56
CA VAL A 55 1.23 -4.11 -0.21
C VAL A 55 2.55 -4.87 -0.34
N GLU A 56 3.60 -4.38 0.30
CA GLU A 56 4.95 -4.94 0.20
C GLU A 56 5.73 -4.78 1.52
N THR A 57 6.75 -5.62 1.73
CA THR A 57 7.67 -5.44 2.85
C THR A 57 8.55 -4.21 2.61
N ASN A 58 8.79 -3.43 3.66
CA ASN A 58 9.67 -2.27 3.58
C ASN A 58 11.14 -2.70 3.42
N TYR A 59 11.53 -3.78 4.10
CA TYR A 59 12.86 -4.36 3.94
C TYR A 59 12.87 -5.36 2.77
N GLN A 60 13.91 -5.28 1.95
CA GLN A 60 14.14 -6.13 0.80
C GLN A 60 15.34 -7.02 1.08
N GLU A 61 15.08 -8.29 1.42
CA GLU A 61 16.14 -9.23 1.84
C GLU A 61 17.21 -9.46 0.77
N TRP A 62 16.80 -9.46 -0.51
CA TRP A 62 17.70 -9.69 -1.64
C TRP A 62 18.73 -8.59 -1.85
N ASP A 63 18.34 -7.33 -1.62
CA ASP A 63 19.20 -6.15 -1.78
C ASP A 63 19.79 -5.67 -0.44
N GLN A 64 19.37 -6.30 0.66
CA GLN A 64 19.69 -5.91 2.03
C GLN A 64 19.36 -4.44 2.34
N ASP A 65 18.40 -3.86 1.64
CA ASP A 65 18.05 -2.43 1.72
C ASP A 65 16.57 -2.19 2.04
N TRP A 66 16.26 -0.93 2.35
CA TRP A 66 14.93 -0.46 2.71
C TRP A 66 14.33 0.34 1.57
N ILE A 67 13.09 0.03 1.17
CA ILE A 67 12.33 0.83 0.20
C ILE A 67 12.18 2.26 0.71
N MET A 68 11.87 2.40 2.00
CA MET A 68 11.76 3.69 2.68
C MET A 68 12.67 3.73 3.92
N PRO A 69 13.93 4.14 3.76
CA PRO A 69 14.91 4.20 4.85
C PRO A 69 14.54 5.16 6.00
N ASP A 70 13.70 6.17 5.74
CA ASP A 70 13.21 7.10 6.78
C ASP A 70 12.10 6.47 7.66
N PHE A 71 11.59 5.30 7.26
CA PHE A 71 10.40 4.66 7.82
C PHE A 71 10.63 3.21 8.26
N LYS A 72 11.86 2.85 8.67
CA LYS A 72 12.27 1.46 9.02
C LYS A 72 11.47 0.81 10.15
N HIS A 73 10.80 1.59 10.99
CA HIS A 73 9.91 1.09 12.04
C HIS A 73 8.58 0.54 11.50
N TYR A 74 8.25 0.81 10.24
CA TYR A 74 7.14 0.16 9.54
C TYR A 74 7.69 -0.97 8.67
N GLN A 75 7.28 -2.20 8.98
CA GLN A 75 7.77 -3.41 8.31
C GLN A 75 7.03 -3.65 7.00
N ILE A 76 5.79 -3.18 6.89
CA ILE A 76 4.97 -3.30 5.68
C ILE A 76 4.54 -1.91 5.23
N LEU A 77 4.64 -1.69 3.92
CA LEU A 77 4.20 -0.49 3.22
C LEU A 77 2.97 -0.79 2.38
N ILE A 78 2.02 0.15 2.39
CA ILE A 78 0.84 0.14 1.54
C ILE A 78 0.87 1.40 0.70
N SER A 79 1.00 1.27 -0.61
CA SER A 79 0.92 2.40 -1.53
C SER A 79 -0.38 2.39 -2.30
N PHE A 80 -0.94 3.58 -2.50
CA PHE A 80 -2.08 3.81 -3.36
C PHE A 80 -1.75 4.92 -4.36
N SER A 81 -2.01 4.63 -5.62
CA SER A 81 -1.87 5.61 -6.70
C SER A 81 -3.15 5.66 -7.51
N THR A 82 -3.62 6.87 -7.82
CA THR A 82 -4.80 7.08 -8.66
C THR A 82 -4.59 8.21 -9.66
N ASN A 83 -5.28 8.10 -10.80
CA ASN A 83 -5.41 9.17 -11.79
C ASN A 83 -6.67 10.02 -11.55
N SER A 84 -7.48 9.67 -10.54
CA SER A 84 -8.64 10.43 -10.11
C SER A 84 -8.22 11.70 -9.36
N ASN A 85 -8.96 12.78 -9.58
CA ASN A 85 -8.85 14.02 -8.83
C ASN A 85 -9.95 14.13 -7.76
N ASN A 86 -10.78 13.09 -7.61
CA ASN A 86 -11.92 13.13 -6.70
C ASN A 86 -11.44 12.98 -5.26
N GLN A 87 -11.30 14.11 -4.57
CA GLN A 87 -10.85 14.14 -3.18
C GLN A 87 -11.74 13.30 -2.24
N LYS A 88 -13.05 13.20 -2.51
CA LYS A 88 -13.95 12.38 -1.68
C LYS A 88 -13.58 10.90 -1.73
N ASP A 89 -13.26 10.38 -2.90
CA ASP A 89 -12.90 8.97 -3.06
C ASP A 89 -11.55 8.68 -2.38
N ILE A 90 -10.63 9.64 -2.48
CA ILE A 90 -9.32 9.60 -1.81
C ILE A 90 -9.50 9.61 -0.29
N ASP A 91 -10.33 10.51 0.26
CA ASP A 91 -10.58 10.60 1.69
C ASP A 91 -11.28 9.34 2.23
N LEU A 92 -12.21 8.77 1.46
CA LEU A 92 -12.86 7.50 1.77
C LEU A 92 -11.84 6.35 1.77
N PHE A 93 -10.92 6.31 0.81
CA PHE A 93 -9.84 5.34 0.78
C PHE A 93 -8.94 5.46 2.02
N ILE A 94 -8.47 6.68 2.34
CA ILE A 94 -7.65 6.95 3.53
C ILE A 94 -8.37 6.46 4.79
N SER A 95 -9.63 6.83 4.96
CA SER A 95 -10.42 6.47 6.14
C SER A 95 -10.60 4.96 6.26
N SER A 96 -10.84 4.28 5.14
CA SER A 96 -11.01 2.81 5.11
C SER A 96 -9.73 2.10 5.50
N VAL A 97 -8.59 2.53 4.96
CA VAL A 97 -7.26 1.98 5.29
C VAL A 97 -6.92 2.23 6.76
N LEU A 98 -7.10 3.46 7.26
CA LEU A 98 -6.79 3.80 8.66
C LEU A 98 -7.72 3.11 9.67
N SER A 99 -8.88 2.62 9.24
CA SER A 99 -9.78 1.80 10.07
C SER A 99 -9.35 0.34 10.23
N SER A 100 -8.25 -0.07 9.59
CA SER A 100 -7.68 -1.42 9.70
C SER A 100 -7.12 -1.71 11.11
N SER A 101 -7.15 -2.98 11.51
CA SER A 101 -6.63 -3.50 12.78
C SER A 101 -5.13 -3.25 12.97
N ASP A 102 -4.37 -3.16 11.89
CA ASP A 102 -2.92 -3.26 11.91
C ASP A 102 -2.21 -1.94 12.25
N LYS A 103 -2.88 -0.98 12.91
CA LYS A 103 -2.30 0.32 13.32
C LYS A 103 -1.61 1.05 12.16
N LEU A 104 -2.30 1.12 11.01
CA LEU A 104 -1.79 1.81 9.83
C LEU A 104 -1.64 3.31 10.09
N LYS A 105 -0.56 3.91 9.56
CA LYS A 105 -0.30 5.34 9.61
C LYS A 105 -0.02 5.87 8.22
N LEU A 106 -0.62 7.01 7.89
CA LEU A 106 -0.31 7.74 6.67
C LEU A 106 1.08 8.40 6.81
N LEU A 107 1.99 8.08 5.88
CA LEU A 107 3.39 8.51 5.87
C LEU A 107 3.64 9.59 4.83
N LYS A 108 3.05 9.44 3.64
CA LYS A 108 3.12 10.42 2.56
C LYS A 108 1.76 10.61 1.93
N ASN A 109 1.47 11.87 1.57
CA ASN A 109 0.31 12.26 0.80
C ASN A 109 0.75 13.29 -0.23
N GLU A 110 0.95 12.83 -1.46
CA GLU A 110 1.53 13.60 -2.55
C GLU A 110 0.51 13.75 -3.67
N LYS A 111 0.33 15.00 -4.13
CA LYS A 111 -0.51 15.35 -5.27
C LYS A 111 0.39 15.89 -6.37
N SER A 112 0.29 15.30 -7.56
CA SER A 112 1.05 15.71 -8.75
C SER A 112 0.33 16.79 -9.56
#